data_AF-A0A949W9D8-F1
#
_entry.id   AF-A0A949W9D8-F1
#
_cell.length_a   1.000
_cell.length_b   1.000
_cell.length_c   1.000
_cell.angle_alpha   90.00
_cell.angle_beta   90.00
_cell.angle_gamma   90.00
#
_symmetry.space_group_name_H-M   'P 1'
#
loop_
_entity.id
_entity.type
_entity.pdbx_description
1 polymer ?
#
loop_
_entity_poly.entity_id
_entity_poly.type
_entity_poly.pdbx_seq_one_letter_code
_entity_poly.pdbx_strand_id
1 'polypeptide(L)'
;MKRTSRRPTHAPSLEVDLHGLHADQAEQRILQILDMHCGRQGLDIRFIHGKGSRILEGIVDRIGRSDPRVASVEKHFFNSGMTSLILSGQTKTPPRRALSSEVHLLHPVPPVRKKKKK
;
A
#
# COMPACT_ATOMS: atom_id res chain seq x y z
N MET A 1 -16.89 -16.49 -33.08
CA MET A 1 -17.62 -15.91 -31.94
C MET A 1 -16.69 -15.00 -31.14
N LYS A 2 -16.82 -13.68 -31.28
CA LYS A 2 -15.98 -12.72 -30.53
C LYS A 2 -16.58 -12.57 -29.13
N ARG A 3 -15.91 -13.10 -28.10
CA ARG A 3 -16.26 -12.87 -26.69
C ARG A 3 -16.01 -11.39 -26.40
N THR A 4 -17.02 -10.56 -26.58
CA THR A 4 -17.01 -9.21 -26.02
C THR A 4 -17.04 -9.39 -24.50
N SER A 5 -15.89 -9.17 -23.88
CA SER A 5 -15.76 -9.11 -22.43
C SER A 5 -16.70 -8.01 -21.94
N ARG A 6 -17.91 -8.40 -21.53
CA ARG A 6 -18.84 -7.52 -20.83
C ARG A 6 -18.23 -7.29 -19.45
N ARG A 7 -17.35 -6.29 -19.35
CA ARG A 7 -17.04 -5.69 -18.04
C ARG A 7 -18.39 -5.32 -17.41
N PRO A 8 -18.70 -5.77 -16.18
CA PRO A 8 -19.92 -5.35 -15.52
C PRO A 8 -19.90 -3.83 -15.40
N THR A 9 -20.91 -3.18 -15.98
CA THR A 9 -20.99 -1.75 -16.24
C THR A 9 -21.16 -0.88 -14.98
N HIS A 10 -21.12 -1.45 -13.77
CA HIS A 10 -21.29 -0.71 -12.52
C HIS A 10 -20.64 -1.44 -11.34
N ALA A 11 -19.37 -1.83 -11.45
CA ALA A 11 -18.62 -2.10 -10.22
C ALA A 11 -18.62 -0.80 -9.38
N PRO A 12 -18.95 -0.86 -8.07
CA PRO A 12 -18.84 0.32 -7.22
C PRO A 12 -17.40 0.81 -7.31
N SER A 13 -17.24 2.07 -7.68
CA SER A 13 -15.93 2.68 -7.91
C SER A 13 -15.72 3.83 -6.95
N LEU A 14 -14.49 3.94 -6.45
CA LEU A 14 -14.03 5.01 -5.58
C LEU A 14 -12.88 5.71 -6.27
N GLU A 15 -12.97 7.01 -6.46
CA GLU A 15 -11.88 7.81 -7.02
C GLU A 15 -11.09 8.48 -5.90
N VAL A 16 -9.76 8.39 -5.98
CA VAL A 16 -8.83 8.95 -5.00
C VAL A 16 -7.81 9.80 -5.73
N ASP A 17 -7.81 11.10 -5.44
CA ASP A 17 -6.83 12.02 -5.98
C ASP A 17 -5.52 11.97 -5.18
N LEU A 18 -4.41 11.81 -5.90
CA LEU A 18 -3.04 11.84 -5.39
C LEU A 18 -2.24 13.02 -5.96
N HIS A 19 -2.86 13.90 -6.76
CA HIS A 19 -2.19 15.06 -7.33
C HIS A 19 -1.59 15.96 -6.25
N GLY A 20 -0.38 16.46 -6.50
CA GLY A 20 0.31 17.38 -5.60
C GLY A 20 0.81 16.75 -4.29
N LEU A 21 0.53 15.47 -4.04
CA LEU A 21 1.08 14.77 -2.88
C LEU A 21 2.54 14.40 -3.12
N HIS A 22 3.34 14.52 -2.06
CA HIS A 22 4.66 13.89 -2.03
C HIS A 22 4.53 12.36 -2.03
N ALA A 23 5.60 11.69 -2.48
CA ALA A 23 5.64 10.22 -2.58
C ALA A 23 5.18 9.51 -1.29
N ASP A 24 5.72 9.92 -0.14
CA ASP A 24 5.40 9.31 1.15
C ASP A 24 3.94 9.55 1.56
N GLN A 25 3.41 10.73 1.27
CA GLN A 25 2.02 11.09 1.54
C GLN A 25 1.06 10.28 0.66
N ALA A 26 1.40 10.11 -0.61
CA ALA A 26 0.61 9.29 -1.54
C ALA A 26 0.61 7.82 -1.11
N GLU A 27 1.76 7.27 -0.72
CA GLU A 27 1.86 5.91 -0.19
C GLU A 27 0.99 5.71 1.05
N GLN A 28 1.10 6.61 2.04
CA GLN A 28 0.26 6.56 3.23
C GLN A 28 -1.23 6.68 2.89
N ARG A 29 -1.59 7.54 1.94
CA ARG A 29 -2.96 7.74 1.49
C ARG A 29 -3.52 6.48 0.83
N ILE A 30 -2.76 5.83 -0.06
CA ILE A 30 -3.17 4.58 -0.70
C ILE A 30 -3.41 3.51 0.36
N LEU A 31 -2.47 3.31 1.28
CA LEU A 31 -2.59 2.32 2.35
C LEU A 31 -3.79 2.58 3.26
N GLN A 32 -4.04 3.85 3.62
CA GLN A 32 -5.20 4.24 4.41
C GLN A 32 -6.51 3.90 3.70
N ILE A 33 -6.62 4.15 2.40
CA ILE A 33 -7.82 3.82 1.62
C ILE A 33 -8.03 2.29 1.55
N LEU A 34 -6.95 1.53 1.36
CA LEU A 34 -7.00 0.07 1.40
C LEU A 34 -7.42 -0.46 2.79
N ASP A 35 -6.98 0.18 3.87
CA ASP A 35 -7.39 -0.13 5.25
C ASP A 35 -8.90 0.14 5.44
N MET A 36 -9.38 1.31 5.00
CA MET A 36 -10.78 1.71 5.13
C MET A 36 -11.77 0.84 4.36
N HIS A 37 -11.31 0.22 3.28
CA HIS A 37 -12.14 -0.61 2.41
C HIS A 37 -11.74 -2.09 2.41
N CYS A 38 -10.93 -2.51 3.39
CA CYS A 38 -10.65 -3.92 3.60
C CYS A 38 -11.97 -4.70 3.79
N GLY A 39 -12.05 -5.89 3.20
CA GLY A 39 -13.29 -6.68 3.16
C GLY A 39 -14.31 -6.32 2.07
N ARG A 40 -14.17 -5.18 1.36
CA ARG A 40 -15.09 -4.81 0.26
C ARG A 40 -14.67 -5.47 -1.06
N GLN A 41 -15.01 -6.73 -1.23
CA GLN A 41 -14.69 -7.50 -2.43
C GLN A 41 -15.23 -6.83 -3.70
N GLY A 42 -14.39 -6.72 -4.73
CA GLY A 42 -14.78 -6.20 -6.04
C GLY A 42 -14.95 -4.69 -6.13
N LEU A 43 -14.60 -3.94 -5.09
CA LEU A 43 -14.51 -2.47 -5.16
C LEU A 43 -13.37 -2.07 -6.11
N ASP A 44 -13.68 -1.21 -7.07
CA ASP A 44 -12.72 -0.62 -8.02
C ASP A 44 -12.22 0.73 -7.47
N ILE A 45 -10.99 0.79 -6.95
CA ILE A 45 -10.41 2.03 -6.44
C ILE A 45 -9.50 2.63 -7.52
N ARG A 46 -9.88 3.79 -8.03
CA ARG A 46 -9.15 4.52 -9.08
C ARG A 46 -8.29 5.60 -8.46
N PHE A 47 -6.97 5.43 -8.53
CA PHE A 47 -6.01 6.42 -8.07
C PHE A 47 -5.63 7.34 -9.22
N ILE A 48 -5.97 8.62 -9.07
CA ILE A 48 -5.61 9.69 -10.01
C ILE A 48 -4.26 10.24 -9.56
N HIS A 49 -3.20 9.91 -10.27
CA HIS A 49 -1.83 10.26 -9.90
C HIS A 49 -1.17 11.24 -10.89
N GLY A 50 -1.87 11.57 -11.97
CA GLY A 50 -1.37 12.45 -13.01
C GLY A 50 -0.30 11.78 -13.87
N LYS A 51 0.05 12.45 -14.98
CA LYS A 51 1.02 11.92 -15.95
C LYS A 51 2.48 12.11 -15.55
N GLY A 52 2.78 13.07 -14.67
CA GLY A 52 4.08 13.73 -14.45
C GLY A 52 5.34 12.84 -14.41
N SER A 53 6.05 12.79 -13.28
CA SER A 53 7.31 12.04 -13.15
C SER A 53 7.12 10.52 -13.06
N ARG A 54 5.88 10.03 -13.15
CA ARG A 54 5.46 8.62 -12.92
C ARG A 54 5.87 8.03 -11.57
N ILE A 55 6.38 8.84 -10.63
CA ILE A 55 6.71 8.40 -9.27
C ILE A 55 5.45 7.85 -8.58
N LEU A 56 4.36 8.61 -8.62
CA LEU A 56 3.10 8.20 -8.02
C LEU A 56 2.48 6.99 -8.71
N GLU A 57 2.60 6.88 -10.03
CA GLU A 57 2.20 5.66 -10.77
C GLU A 57 2.97 4.44 -10.24
N GLY A 58 4.30 4.57 -10.10
CA GLY A 58 5.15 3.50 -9.60
C GLY A 58 4.80 3.06 -8.18
N ILE A 59 4.40 4.00 -7.31
CA ILE A 59 3.97 3.69 -5.95
C ILE A 59 2.65 2.89 -5.96
N VAL A 60 1.65 3.33 -6.73
CA VAL A 60 0.37 2.62 -6.84
C VAL A 60 0.57 1.22 -7.41
N ASP A 61 1.39 1.07 -8.46
CA ASP A 61 1.69 -0.22 -9.09
C ASP A 61 2.46 -1.15 -8.12
N ARG A 62 3.45 -0.60 -7.39
CA ARG A 62 4.21 -1.35 -6.37
C ARG A 62 3.30 -1.89 -5.27
N ILE A 63 2.44 -1.04 -4.71
CA ILE A 63 1.49 -1.44 -3.67
C ILE A 63 0.49 -2.45 -4.23
N GLY A 64 -0.10 -2.17 -5.39
CA GLY A 64 -1.09 -3.04 -6.02
C GLY A 64 -0.60 -4.47 -6.28
N ARG A 65 0.69 -4.65 -6.58
CA ARG A 65 1.30 -5.98 -6.80
C ARG A 65 1.72 -6.70 -5.52
N SER A 66 1.98 -5.97 -4.43
CA SER A 66 2.51 -6.55 -3.19
C SER A 66 1.47 -6.67 -2.08
N ASP A 67 0.39 -5.90 -2.14
CA ASP A 67 -0.64 -5.89 -1.11
C ASP A 67 -1.65 -7.02 -1.33
N PRO A 68 -1.83 -7.95 -0.37
CA PRO A 68 -2.73 -9.10 -0.52
C PRO A 68 -4.21 -8.72 -0.60
N ARG A 69 -4.57 -7.48 -0.25
CA ARG A 69 -5.94 -6.96 -0.34
C ARG A 69 -6.31 -6.56 -1.76
N VAL A 70 -5.33 -6.47 -2.66
CA VAL A 70 -5.55 -6.16 -4.07
C VAL A 70 -5.61 -7.47 -4.86
N ALA A 71 -6.73 -7.69 -5.54
CA ALA A 71 -6.92 -8.83 -6.45
C ALA A 71 -6.32 -8.57 -7.83
N SER A 72 -6.42 -7.35 -8.33
CA SER A 72 -5.95 -6.99 -9.66
C SER A 72 -5.58 -5.52 -9.74
N VAL A 73 -4.61 -5.23 -10.62
CA VAL A 73 -4.19 -3.88 -10.98
C VAL A 73 -4.56 -3.66 -12.44
N GLU A 74 -5.41 -2.69 -12.71
CA GLU A 74 -5.78 -2.29 -14.06
C GLU A 74 -5.20 -0.91 -14.37
N LYS A 75 -4.36 -0.84 -15.41
CA LYS A 75 -3.93 0.44 -15.98
C LYS A 75 -4.91 0.84 -17.06
N HIS A 76 -5.65 1.92 -16.85
CA HIS A 76 -6.44 2.52 -17.91
C HIS A 76 -5.48 3.13 -18.93
N PHE A 77 -5.66 2.83 -20.23
CA PHE A 77 -4.93 3.28 -21.43
C PHE A 77 -3.59 4.01 -21.24
N PHE A 78 -2.58 3.63 -22.05
CA PHE A 78 -1.27 4.29 -22.10
C PHE A 78 -1.42 5.82 -21.99
N ASN A 79 -0.86 6.42 -20.92
CA ASN A 79 -0.94 7.85 -20.62
C ASN A 79 -2.23 8.37 -19.94
N SER A 80 -3.00 7.59 -19.18
CA SER A 80 -4.22 8.10 -18.51
C SER A 80 -3.97 8.93 -17.24
N GLY A 81 -2.82 8.79 -16.59
CA GLY A 81 -2.58 9.41 -15.27
C GLY A 81 -3.43 8.79 -14.16
N MET A 82 -3.97 7.58 -14.39
CA MET A 82 -4.85 6.87 -13.47
C MET A 82 -4.49 5.38 -13.44
N THR A 83 -4.54 4.79 -12.25
CA THR A 83 -4.37 3.35 -12.04
C THR A 83 -5.47 2.84 -11.12
N SER A 84 -6.06 1.70 -11.47
CA SER A 84 -7.18 1.11 -10.73
C SER A 84 -6.73 -0.14 -9.97
N LEU A 85 -7.12 -0.23 -8.71
CA LEU A 85 -6.89 -1.38 -7.84
C LEU A 85 -8.23 -2.03 -7.50
N ILE A 86 -8.39 -3.30 -7.87
CA ILE A 86 -9.59 -4.08 -7.57
C ILE A 86 -9.35 -4.85 -6.27
N LEU A 87 -10.22 -4.70 -5.28
CA LEU A 87 -10.06 -5.35 -3.99
C LEU A 87 -10.47 -6.83 -4.00
N SER A 88 -9.67 -7.66 -3.31
CA SER A 88 -9.86 -9.11 -3.18
C SER A 88 -10.91 -9.52 -2.14
N GLY A 89 -11.34 -8.59 -1.28
CA GLY A 89 -12.26 -8.90 -0.18
C GLY A 89 -11.58 -9.44 1.08
N GLN A 90 -10.25 -9.46 1.13
CA GLN A 90 -9.54 -9.85 2.35
C GLN A 90 -9.73 -8.79 3.44
N THR A 91 -10.07 -9.25 4.64
CA THR A 91 -10.20 -8.43 5.86
C THR A 91 -8.91 -8.32 6.66
N LYS A 92 -7.93 -9.18 6.37
CA LYS A 92 -6.63 -9.15 7.04
C LYS A 92 -5.76 -8.07 6.42
N THR A 93 -5.57 -6.99 7.15
CA THR A 93 -4.35 -6.19 7.03
C THR A 93 -3.16 -7.15 7.20
N PRO A 94 -2.20 -7.21 6.25
CA PRO A 94 -0.96 -7.92 6.53
C PRO A 94 -0.37 -7.32 7.82
N PRO A 95 0.27 -8.12 8.69
CA PRO A 95 0.88 -7.59 9.90
C PRO A 95 1.84 -6.49 9.46
N ARG A 96 1.51 -5.22 9.78
CA ARG A 96 2.45 -4.12 9.67
C ARG A 96 3.69 -4.62 10.38
N ARG A 97 4.78 -4.87 9.63
CA ARG A 97 6.09 -5.08 10.24
C ARG A 97 6.23 -3.93 11.22
N ALA A 98 6.27 -4.27 12.51
CA ALA A 98 6.22 -3.31 13.58
C ALA A 98 7.37 -2.32 13.39
N LEU A 99 7.06 -1.11 12.96
CA LEU A 99 7.91 0.04 13.25
C LEU A 99 7.62 0.40 14.71
N SER A 100 8.13 -0.40 15.64
CA SER A 100 8.20 -0.07 17.05
C SER A 100 9.29 -0.88 17.73
N SER A 101 10.08 -0.15 18.50
CA SER A 101 11.12 -0.59 19.43
C SER A 101 12.40 -1.16 18.81
N GLU A 102 13.25 -0.28 18.28
CA GLU A 102 14.66 -0.40 18.66
C GLU A 102 14.70 -0.13 20.17
N VAL A 103 14.89 -1.22 20.90
CA VAL A 103 14.85 -1.30 22.35
C VAL A 103 16.03 -0.53 22.91
N HIS A 104 15.75 0.42 23.80
CA HIS A 104 16.68 0.85 24.84
C HIS A 104 17.21 -0.40 25.58
N LEU A 105 18.40 -0.88 25.23
CA LEU A 105 19.19 -1.74 26.09
C LEU A 105 20.34 -0.90 26.63
N LEU A 106 20.07 -0.23 27.75
CA LEU A 106 21.10 0.14 28.71
C LEU A 106 21.85 -1.15 29.08
N HIS A 107 23.09 -1.27 28.62
CA HIS A 107 24.00 -2.31 29.08
C HIS A 107 24.24 -2.13 30.59
N PRO A 108 23.97 -3.13 31.45
CA PRO A 108 24.50 -3.08 32.81
C PRO A 108 26.02 -3.32 32.76
N VAL A 109 26.78 -2.34 33.24
CA VAL A 109 28.22 -2.45 33.47
C VAL A 109 28.47 -3.60 34.47
N PRO A 110 29.33 -4.60 34.17
CA PRO A 110 29.64 -5.65 35.13
C PRO A 110 30.49 -5.11 36.29
N PRO A 111 30.26 -5.56 37.54
CA PRO A 111 31.03 -5.10 38.69
C PRO A 111 32.48 -5.62 38.63
N VAL A 112 33.43 -4.69 38.78
CA VAL A 112 34.87 -4.94 38.86
C VAL A 112 35.20 -5.78 40.11
N ARG A 113 35.57 -7.05 39.93
CA ARG A 113 36.16 -7.86 41.01
C ARG A 113 37.59 -7.39 41.31
N LYS A 114 37.80 -6.76 42.47
CA LYS A 114 39.12 -6.46 43.02
C LYS A 114 39.86 -7.77 43.33
N LYS A 115 41.00 -8.02 42.67
CA LYS A 115 41.94 -9.08 43.04
C LYS A 115 42.58 -8.72 44.39
N LYS A 116 42.34 -9.51 45.44
CA LYS A 116 43.20 -9.53 46.62
C LYS A 116 44.47 -10.29 46.26
N LYS A 117 45.62 -9.60 46.27
CA LYS A 117 46.96 -10.19 46.30
C LYS A 117 47.12 -10.98 47.60
N LYS A 118 47.64 -12.20 47.51
CA LYS A 118 48.48 -12.78 48.55
C LYS A 118 49.59 -13.55 47.86
#